data_AF-A0A146F6T0-F1
#
_entry.id   AF-A0A146F6T0-F1
#
_cell.length_a   1.000
_cell.length_b   1.000
_cell.length_c   1.000
_cell.angle_alpha   90.00
_cell.angle_beta   90.00
_cell.angle_gamma   90.00
#
_symmetry.space_group_name_H-M   'P 1'
#
loop_
_entity.id
_entity.type
_entity.pdbx_description
1 polymer ?
#
loop_
_entity_poly.entity_id
_entity_poly.type
_entity_poly.pdbx_seq_one_letter_code
_entity_poly.pdbx_strand_id
1 'polypeptide(L)'
;MRRGDILFIPPLWLHTASPTGQVSVAVNVFFRNLSKGYAAGRDVYGNRDLQAYEKARTDLQKMAKSFDGLPPDMARFYLLRLAKELRDKAEA
;
A
#
# COMPACT_ATOMS: atom_id res chain seq x y z
N MET A 1 1.89 18.58 18.93
CA MET A 1 0.48 18.56 19.39
C MET A 1 0.44 18.95 20.86
N ARG A 2 -0.60 19.65 21.28
CA ARG A 2 -0.86 20.05 22.68
C ARG A 2 -1.90 19.12 23.30
N ARG A 3 -2.01 19.15 24.64
CA ARG A 3 -3.04 18.38 25.36
C ARG A 3 -4.45 18.72 24.83
N GLY A 4 -5.23 17.70 24.53
CA GLY A 4 -6.58 17.84 23.98
C GLY A 4 -6.66 18.02 22.46
N ASP A 5 -5.54 18.23 21.75
CA ASP A 5 -5.55 18.25 20.29
C ASP A 5 -5.89 16.86 19.74
N ILE A 6 -6.70 16.82 18.67
CA ILE A 6 -7.02 15.61 17.91
C ILE A 6 -6.42 15.77 16.51
N LEU A 7 -5.70 14.75 16.05
CA LEU A 7 -5.17 14.69 14.70
C LEU A 7 -5.85 13.56 13.93
N PHE A 8 -6.52 13.91 12.83
CA PHE A 8 -6.97 12.92 11.86
C PHE A 8 -5.86 12.65 10.85
N ILE A 9 -5.46 11.38 10.73
CA ILE A 9 -4.51 10.91 9.72
C ILE A 9 -5.30 10.05 8.73
N PRO A 10 -5.48 10.50 7.47
CA PRO A 10 -6.14 9.69 6.46
C PRO A 10 -5.37 8.38 6.21
N PRO A 11 -6.03 7.30 5.74
CA PRO A 11 -5.34 6.08 5.37
C PRO A 11 -4.27 6.36 4.31
N LEU A 12 -3.17 5.60 4.37
CA LEU A 12 -2.02 5.71 3.46
C LEU A 12 -1.17 6.99 3.61
N TRP A 13 -1.47 7.87 4.57
CA TRP A 13 -0.61 9.02 4.86
C TRP A 13 0.58 8.59 5.73
N LEU A 14 1.77 8.68 5.14
CA LEU A 14 3.03 8.43 5.85
C LEU A 14 3.22 9.48 6.95
N HIS A 15 3.50 9.01 8.16
CA HIS A 15 3.69 9.88 9.31
C HIS A 15 4.74 9.33 10.26
N THR A 16 5.37 10.23 11.00
CA THR A 16 6.28 9.93 12.11
C THR A 16 5.96 10.84 13.28
N ALA A 17 6.09 10.31 14.49
CA ALA A 17 5.90 11.08 15.71
C ALA A 17 7.24 11.27 16.41
N SER A 18 7.58 12.52 16.74
CA SER A 18 8.73 12.86 17.55
C SER A 18 8.21 13.48 18.86
N PRO A 19 8.24 12.74 19.98
CA PRO A 19 7.85 13.28 21.27
C PRO A 19 8.77 14.43 21.68
N THR A 20 8.19 15.59 22.02
CA THR A 20 8.94 16.77 22.45
C THR A 20 8.41 17.26 23.80
N GLY A 21 9.29 17.74 24.67
CA GLY A 21 8.91 18.33 25.95
C GLY A 21 8.76 17.28 27.07
N GLN A 22 7.72 17.43 27.88
CA GLN A 22 7.47 16.57 29.05
C GLN A 22 6.79 15.25 28.68
N VAL A 23 6.81 14.30 29.62
CA VAL A 23 6.10 13.02 29.49
C VAL A 23 4.62 13.26 29.22
N SER A 24 4.07 12.55 28.24
CA SER A 24 2.67 12.60 27.86
C SER A 24 2.17 11.24 27.39
N VAL A 25 0.86 11.06 27.32
CA VAL A 25 0.20 9.85 26.81
C VAL A 25 -0.65 10.24 25.61
N ALA A 26 -0.51 9.48 24.52
CA ALA A 26 -1.32 9.63 23.32
C ALA A 26 -2.07 8.33 23.03
N VAL A 27 -3.32 8.44 22.55
CA VAL A 27 -4.16 7.31 22.17
C VAL A 27 -4.52 7.45 20.70
N ASN A 28 -4.31 6.39 19.93
CA ASN A 28 -4.70 6.33 18.52
C ASN A 28 -5.88 5.36 18.36
N VAL A 29 -6.83 5.72 17.50
CA VAL A 29 -8.00 4.90 17.20
C VAL A 29 -8.06 4.67 15.69
N PHE A 30 -7.87 3.41 15.29
CA PHE A 30 -8.08 2.99 13.91
C PHE A 30 -9.52 2.53 13.71
N PHE A 31 -10.09 2.82 12.54
CA PHE A 31 -11.43 2.41 12.17
C PHE A 31 -11.52 2.10 10.68
N ARG A 32 -12.55 1.33 10.30
CA ARG A 32 -12.77 0.97 8.90
C ARG A 32 -13.48 2.10 8.17
N ASN A 33 -13.00 2.40 6.96
CA ASN A 33 -13.60 3.35 6.02
C ASN A 33 -14.05 2.70 4.70
N LEU A 34 -13.80 1.40 4.51
CA LEU A 34 -14.25 0.63 3.35
C LEU A 34 -15.33 -0.38 3.77
N SER A 35 -16.32 -0.60 2.91
CA SER A 35 -17.33 -1.65 3.10
C SER A 35 -16.79 -3.05 2.78
N LYS A 36 -15.82 -3.14 1.85
CA LYS A 36 -15.15 -4.37 1.41
C LYS A 36 -13.75 -4.08 0.88
N GLY A 37 -12.92 -5.11 0.73
CA GLY A 37 -11.60 -5.01 0.10
C GLY A 37 -10.40 -4.99 1.05
N TYR A 38 -10.65 -5.00 2.37
CA TYR A 38 -9.60 -5.28 3.36
C TYR A 38 -8.92 -6.63 3.11
N ALA A 39 -7.72 -6.79 3.66
CA ALA A 39 -6.90 -7.98 3.55
C ALA A 39 -7.71 -9.27 3.82
N ALA A 40 -7.39 -10.33 3.08
CA ALA A 40 -8.02 -11.63 3.30
C ALA A 40 -7.57 -12.23 4.64
N GLY A 41 -8.53 -12.68 5.45
CA GLY A 41 -8.25 -13.29 6.76
C GLY A 41 -8.09 -12.27 7.89
N ARG A 42 -7.28 -12.62 8.90
CA ARG A 42 -7.12 -11.81 10.12
C ARG A 42 -6.06 -10.73 9.91
N ASP A 43 -6.44 -9.48 10.14
CA ASP A 43 -5.54 -8.33 10.31
C ASP A 43 -5.85 -7.67 11.65
N VAL A 44 -5.01 -7.93 12.65
CA VAL A 44 -5.20 -7.46 14.02
C VAL A 44 -4.75 -6.01 14.19
N TYR A 45 -3.73 -5.60 13.44
CA TYR A 45 -3.11 -4.29 13.59
C TYR A 45 -3.64 -3.25 12.61
N GLY A 46 -4.26 -3.67 11.51
CA GLY A 46 -4.70 -2.76 10.43
C GLY A 46 -3.56 -2.36 9.49
N ASN A 47 -2.46 -3.12 9.49
CA ASN A 47 -1.25 -2.84 8.71
C ASN A 47 -1.15 -3.69 7.44
N ARG A 48 -2.08 -4.63 7.21
CA ARG A 48 -2.05 -5.42 5.98
C ARG A 48 -2.53 -4.60 4.80
N ASP A 49 -1.93 -4.87 3.66
CA ASP A 49 -2.36 -4.29 2.40
C ASP A 49 -3.79 -4.72 2.04
N LEU A 50 -4.48 -3.90 1.26
CA LEU A 50 -5.78 -4.28 0.70
C LEU A 50 -5.66 -5.56 -0.12
N GLN A 51 -6.68 -6.41 -0.06
CA GLN A 51 -6.70 -7.71 -0.74
C GLN A 51 -6.39 -7.60 -2.24
N ALA A 52 -6.86 -6.53 -2.88
CA ALA A 52 -6.60 -6.26 -4.29
C ALA A 52 -5.10 -6.09 -4.59
N TYR A 53 -4.36 -5.38 -3.72
CA TYR A 53 -2.93 -5.18 -3.87
C TYR A 53 -2.14 -6.47 -3.58
N GLU A 54 -2.49 -7.18 -2.49
CA GLU A 54 -1.84 -8.48 -2.17
C GLU A 54 -1.95 -9.46 -3.34
N LYS A 55 -3.15 -9.58 -3.94
CA LYS A 55 -3.37 -10.42 -5.11
C LYS A 55 -2.57 -9.94 -6.33
N ALA A 56 -2.61 -8.63 -6.61
CA ALA A 56 -1.91 -8.04 -7.75
C ALA A 56 -0.39 -8.27 -7.68
N ARG A 57 0.22 -8.28 -6.48
CA ARG A 57 1.64 -8.61 -6.31
C ARG A 57 1.97 -10.02 -6.76
N THR A 58 1.13 -11.00 -6.44
CA THR A 58 1.29 -12.38 -6.92
C THR A 58 1.14 -12.46 -8.43
N ASP A 59 0.18 -11.73 -8.99
CA ASP A 59 -0.05 -11.73 -10.43
C ASP A 59 1.09 -11.04 -11.21
N LEU A 60 1.72 -9.99 -10.66
CA LEU A 60 2.94 -9.39 -11.21
C LEU A 60 4.11 -10.37 -11.26
N GLN A 61 4.28 -11.22 -10.24
CA GLN A 61 5.33 -12.24 -10.25
C GLN A 61 5.09 -13.30 -11.35
N LYS A 62 3.83 -13.73 -11.55
CA LYS A 62 3.49 -14.66 -12.64
C LYS A 62 3.71 -14.03 -14.00
N MET A 63 3.32 -12.77 -14.16
CA MET A 63 3.51 -11.99 -15.37
C MET A 63 4.99 -11.83 -15.70
N ALA A 64 5.85 -11.53 -14.71
CA ALA A 64 7.29 -11.44 -14.95
C ALA A 64 7.87 -12.79 -15.41
N LYS A 65 7.49 -13.89 -14.73
CA LYS A 65 7.93 -15.25 -15.06
C LYS A 65 7.49 -15.71 -16.45
N SER A 66 6.39 -15.20 -17.01
CA SER A 66 5.98 -15.60 -18.37
C SER A 66 6.92 -15.08 -19.47
N PHE A 67 7.85 -14.17 -19.14
CA PHE A 67 8.91 -13.73 -20.05
C PHE A 67 10.20 -14.55 -19.90
N ASP A 68 10.24 -15.52 -18.99
CA ASP A 68 11.38 -16.43 -18.83
C ASP A 68 11.60 -17.19 -20.16
N GLY A 69 12.81 -17.10 -20.70
CA GLY A 69 13.17 -17.71 -22.00
C GLY A 69 13.20 -16.73 -23.19
N LEU A 70 12.78 -15.48 -23.01
CA LEU A 70 12.96 -14.44 -24.02
C LEU A 70 14.33 -13.74 -23.88
N PRO A 71 14.86 -13.16 -24.97
CA PRO A 71 16.01 -12.25 -24.90
C PRO A 71 15.78 -11.14 -23.85
N PRO A 72 16.76 -10.84 -22.97
CA PRO A 72 16.56 -9.91 -21.85
C PRO A 72 16.12 -8.50 -22.26
N ASP A 73 16.58 -8.01 -23.41
CA ASP A 73 16.22 -6.73 -24.00
C ASP A 73 14.75 -6.69 -24.43
N MET A 74 14.26 -7.76 -25.06
CA MET A 74 12.86 -7.91 -25.47
C MET A 74 11.93 -8.01 -24.27
N ALA A 75 12.28 -8.86 -23.29
CA ALA A 75 11.53 -8.98 -22.05
C ALA A 75 11.42 -7.63 -21.32
N ARG A 76 12.55 -6.92 -21.18
CA ARG A 76 12.59 -5.59 -20.58
C ARG A 76 11.71 -4.60 -21.32
N PHE A 77 11.75 -4.58 -22.66
CA PHE A 77 10.93 -3.67 -23.46
C PHE A 77 9.43 -3.86 -23.18
N TYR A 78 8.93 -5.10 -23.20
CA TYR A 78 7.51 -5.38 -22.97
C TYR A 78 7.08 -5.19 -21.52
N LEU A 79 7.92 -5.55 -20.54
CA LEU A 79 7.62 -5.31 -19.12
C LEU A 79 7.49 -3.80 -18.81
N LEU A 80 8.35 -2.96 -19.39
CA LEU A 80 8.24 -1.50 -19.23
C LEU A 80 6.99 -0.94 -19.90
N ARG A 81 6.56 -1.51 -21.04
CA ARG A 81 5.30 -1.13 -21.70
C ARG A 81 4.09 -1.48 -20.83
N LEU A 82 4.06 -2.67 -20.23
CA LEU A 82 3.02 -3.06 -19.28
C LEU A 82 3.01 -2.17 -18.04
N ALA A 83 4.17 -1.78 -17.51
CA ALA A 83 4.26 -0.84 -16.41
C ALA A 83 3.67 0.53 -16.76
N LYS A 84 3.88 1.01 -17.99
CA LYS A 84 3.25 2.24 -18.49
C LYS A 84 1.72 2.08 -18.56
N GLU A 85 1.22 0.99 -19.12
CA GLU A 85 -0.23 0.73 -19.20
C GLU A 85 -0.90 0.68 -17.81
N LEU A 86 -0.21 0.12 -16.81
CA LEU A 86 -0.68 0.13 -15.41
C LEU A 86 -0.71 1.55 -14.83
N ARG A 87 0.33 2.35 -15.08
CA ARG A 87 0.37 3.75 -14.63
C ARG A 87 -0.75 4.56 -15.27
N ASP A 88 -0.92 4.47 -16.58
CA ASP A 88 -1.95 5.20 -17.32
C ASP A 88 -3.36 4.86 -16.80
N LYS A 89 -3.61 3.61 -16.36
CA LYS A 89 -4.88 3.22 -15.71
C LYS A 89 -5.05 3.74 -14.28
N ALA A 90 -3.96 3.99 -13.56
CA ALA A 90 -3.99 4.49 -12.19
C ALA A 90 -4.19 6.01 -12.12
N GLU A 91 -3.78 6.72 -13.18
CA GLU A 91 -3.89 8.17 -13.31
C GLU A 91 -5.19 8.62 -14.02
N ALA A 92 -5.94 7.67 -14.60
CA ALA A 92 -7.24 7.90 -15.26
C ALA A 92 -8.41 7.94 -14.27
#